data_AF-A0AAW7NPA6-F1
#
_entry.id   AF-A0AAW7NPA6-F1
#
_cell.length_a   1.000
_cell.length_b   1.000
_cell.length_c   1.000
_cell.angle_alpha   90.00
_cell.angle_beta   90.00
_cell.angle_gamma   90.00
#
_symmetry.space_group_name_H-M   'P 1'
#
loop_
_entity.id
_entity.type
_entity.pdbx_description
1 polymer ?
#
loop_
_entity_poly.entity_id
_entity_poly.type
_entity_poly.pdbx_seq_one_letter_code
_entity_poly.pdbx_strand_id
1 'polypeptide(L)'
;MEEILVQGDITEDLKRLGVNATRTYGDETTSYQVYEVSDEDFKILSDDASKRDTDDCHWKSGGWHWCEGSNQGIPNVTITVNNQRLFCWAEQVNDGEGPYFNGWHVNLLEYLDIEKGCTSFKNVCALTKDLAKHNNMTMAELFRKYQGWDKEN
;
A
#
# COMPACT_ATOMS: atom_id res chain seq x y z
N MET A 1 -6.15 1.82 15.89
CA MET A 1 -4.86 2.13 15.22
C MET A 1 -5.09 1.95 13.74
N GLU A 2 -4.67 2.93 12.95
CA GLU A 2 -4.80 2.92 11.49
C GLU A 2 -3.44 2.83 10.81
N GLU A 3 -3.41 2.18 9.65
CA GLU A 3 -2.24 2.16 8.76
C GLU A 3 -2.48 3.06 7.55
N ILE A 4 -1.58 4.01 7.34
CA ILE A 4 -1.58 4.90 6.17
C ILE A 4 -0.41 4.54 5.25
N LEU A 5 -0.65 4.60 3.94
CA LEU A 5 0.39 4.48 2.93
C LEU A 5 0.98 5.86 2.66
N VAL A 6 2.29 5.96 2.60
CA VAL A 6 3.02 7.22 2.43
C VAL A 6 3.94 7.14 1.23
N GLN A 7 3.99 8.20 0.44
CA GLN A 7 4.97 8.40 -0.62
C GLN A 7 5.76 9.67 -0.32
N GLY A 8 7.10 9.62 -0.43
CA GLY A 8 7.97 10.76 -0.12
C GLY A 8 8.15 11.01 1.38
N ASP A 9 8.41 12.27 1.75
CA ASP A 9 8.65 12.69 3.13
C ASP A 9 7.48 13.55 3.66
N ILE A 10 6.90 13.11 4.76
CA ILE A 10 5.76 13.74 5.44
C ILE A 10 6.10 14.22 6.86
N THR A 11 7.36 14.10 7.30
CA THR A 11 7.75 14.29 8.71
C THR A 11 7.49 15.72 9.21
N GLU A 12 7.71 16.73 8.38
CA GLU A 12 7.42 18.13 8.73
C GLU A 12 5.91 18.42 8.86
N ASP A 13 5.08 17.76 8.04
CA ASP A 13 3.63 17.87 8.14
C ASP A 13 3.08 17.20 9.40
N LEU A 14 3.62 16.02 9.75
CA LEU A 14 3.28 15.35 11.01
C LEU A 14 3.62 16.23 12.22
N LYS A 15 4.81 16.85 12.23
CA LYS A 15 5.23 17.79 13.28
C LYS A 15 4.30 19.01 13.35
N ARG A 16 3.95 19.61 12.21
CA ARG A 16 3.06 20.77 12.13
C ARG A 16 1.68 20.46 12.72
N LEU A 17 1.17 19.25 12.51
CA LEU A 17 -0.13 18.80 13.01
C LEU A 17 -0.08 18.27 14.44
N GLY A 18 1.12 18.09 15.02
CA GLY A 18 1.28 17.46 16.33
C GLY A 18 0.89 15.98 16.35
N VAL A 19 0.95 15.32 15.18
CA VAL A 19 0.55 13.91 15.00
C VAL A 19 1.73 12.99 15.29
N ASN A 20 1.49 11.98 16.12
CA ASN A 20 2.47 10.93 16.39
C ASN A 20 2.22 9.72 15.47
N ALA A 21 3.09 9.54 14.48
CA ALA A 21 3.04 8.40 13.56
C ALA A 21 4.32 7.57 13.67
N THR A 22 4.18 6.24 13.68
CA THR A 22 5.32 5.32 13.72
C THR A 22 5.51 4.69 12.34
N ARG A 23 6.65 4.92 11.68
CA ARG A 23 6.98 4.23 10.43
C ARG A 23 7.21 2.74 10.69
N THR A 24 6.33 1.90 10.17
CA THR A 24 6.37 0.45 10.33
C THR A 24 7.01 -0.23 9.11
N TYR A 25 6.91 0.32 7.90
CA TYR A 25 7.61 -0.19 6.73
C TYR A 25 8.34 0.93 5.98
N GLY A 26 9.52 0.57 5.46
CA GLY A 26 10.27 1.39 4.52
C GLY A 26 11.14 2.46 5.18
N ASP A 27 11.83 3.18 4.31
CA ASP A 27 12.71 4.30 4.59
C ASP A 27 12.64 5.31 3.42
N GLU A 28 13.54 6.29 3.43
CA GLU A 28 13.59 7.37 2.44
C GLU A 28 13.92 6.88 1.02
N THR A 29 14.43 5.66 0.87
CA THR A 29 14.77 5.03 -0.43
C THR A 29 13.65 4.18 -1.00
N THR A 30 12.67 3.81 -0.17
CA THR A 30 11.53 3.00 -0.61
C THR A 30 10.49 3.83 -1.36
N SER A 31 9.88 3.25 -2.40
CA SER A 31 8.84 3.93 -3.20
C SER A 31 7.59 4.26 -2.37
N TYR A 32 7.28 3.42 -1.39
CA TYR A 32 6.21 3.62 -0.43
C TYR A 32 6.69 3.26 0.98
N GLN A 33 6.15 3.94 1.96
CA GLN A 33 6.33 3.66 3.39
C GLN A 33 4.95 3.37 4.00
N VAL A 34 4.92 2.60 5.09
CA VAL A 34 3.69 2.41 5.88
C VAL A 34 3.91 3.02 7.26
N TYR A 35 2.94 3.82 7.71
CA TYR A 35 2.95 4.41 9.04
C TYR A 35 1.72 3.92 9.81
N GLU A 36 1.95 3.59 11.07
CA GLU A 36 0.90 3.33 12.04
C GLU A 36 0.59 4.62 12.81
N VAL A 37 -0.69 4.96 12.92
CA VAL A 37 -1.21 6.15 13.60
C VAL A 37 -2.33 5.77 14.55
N SER A 38 -2.45 6.53 15.65
CA SER A 38 -3.59 6.37 16.56
C SER A 38 -4.89 6.85 15.91
N ASP A 39 -6.05 6.40 16.40
CA ASP A 39 -7.34 6.82 15.82
C ASP A 39 -7.59 8.32 16.02
N GLU A 40 -7.08 8.88 17.13
CA GLU A 40 -7.13 10.30 17.44
C GLU A 40 -6.25 11.10 16.46
N ASP A 41 -5.01 10.65 16.25
CA ASP A 41 -4.08 11.25 15.30
C ASP A 41 -4.56 11.13 13.84
N PHE A 42 -5.13 9.97 13.48
CA PHE A 42 -5.72 9.76 12.17
C PHE A 42 -6.88 10.71 11.92
N LYS A 43 -7.70 10.99 12.95
CA LYS A 43 -8.77 11.99 12.84
C LYS A 43 -8.20 13.38 12.59
N ILE A 44 -7.09 13.77 13.25
CA ILE A 44 -6.42 15.05 12.98
C ILE A 44 -5.96 15.11 11.52
N LEU A 45 -5.32 14.05 11.01
CA LEU A 45 -4.90 13.95 9.61
C LEU A 45 -6.09 14.05 8.63
N SER A 46 -7.18 13.34 8.92
CA SER A 46 -8.38 13.32 8.08
C SER A 46 -9.10 14.67 8.08
N ASP A 47 -9.30 15.28 9.25
CA ASP A 47 -9.91 16.60 9.40
C ASP A 47 -9.09 17.66 8.65
N ASP A 48 -7.76 17.60 8.79
CA ASP A 48 -6.84 18.46 8.08
C ASP A 48 -6.91 18.25 6.57
N ALA A 49 -6.96 17.01 6.05
CA ALA A 49 -7.12 16.74 4.62
C ALA A 49 -8.48 17.21 4.06
N SER A 50 -9.56 17.12 4.85
CA SER A 50 -10.93 17.48 4.42
C SER A 50 -11.18 18.98 4.28
N LYS A 51 -10.37 19.80 4.96
CA LYS A 51 -10.52 21.27 5.01
C LYS A 51 -9.72 22.00 3.93
N ARG A 52 -9.04 21.26 3.06
CA ARG A 52 -8.04 21.79 2.14
C ARG A 52 -8.60 22.01 0.74
N ASP A 53 -8.18 23.13 0.16
CA ASP A 53 -8.39 23.45 -1.24
C ASP A 53 -7.35 22.70 -2.08
N THR A 54 -7.67 22.29 -3.30
CA THR A 54 -6.80 21.41 -4.12
C THR A 54 -5.45 22.03 -4.52
N ASP A 55 -5.24 23.31 -4.24
CA ASP A 55 -4.05 24.10 -4.60
C ASP A 55 -3.04 24.29 -3.46
N ASP A 56 -3.26 23.69 -2.28
CA ASP A 56 -2.59 24.12 -1.06
C ASP A 56 -1.17 23.55 -0.81
N CYS A 57 -0.61 22.71 -1.68
CA CYS A 57 0.82 22.35 -1.78
C CYS A 57 1.58 22.11 -0.45
N HIS A 58 0.88 21.73 0.63
CA HIS A 58 1.48 21.68 1.96
C HIS A 58 2.26 20.38 2.21
N TRP A 59 1.89 19.30 1.52
CA TRP A 59 2.71 18.09 1.43
C TRP A 59 3.84 18.32 0.41
N LYS A 60 4.79 19.18 0.77
CA LYS A 60 5.80 19.75 -0.14
C LYS A 60 6.73 18.72 -0.78
N SER A 61 6.89 17.56 -0.13
CA SER A 61 7.87 16.53 -0.51
C SER A 61 7.29 15.11 -0.44
N GLY A 62 5.97 14.96 -0.35
CA GLY A 62 5.33 13.66 -0.17
C GLY A 62 3.81 13.71 -0.16
N GLY A 63 3.19 12.63 0.30
CA GLY A 63 1.74 12.51 0.46
C GLY A 63 1.39 11.22 1.18
N TRP A 64 0.20 11.18 1.78
CA TRP A 64 -0.33 9.98 2.41
C TRP A 64 -1.72 9.65 1.87
N HIS A 65 -2.06 8.36 1.91
CA HIS A 65 -3.40 7.88 1.62
C HIS A 65 -3.83 6.84 2.65
N TRP A 66 -5.14 6.81 2.85
CA TRP A 66 -5.83 5.78 3.62
C TRP A 66 -7.09 5.38 2.86
N CYS A 67 -7.40 4.10 2.89
CA CYS A 67 -8.58 3.52 2.27
C CYS A 67 -9.11 2.40 3.17
N GLU A 68 -10.43 2.23 3.19
CA GLU A 68 -11.06 1.08 3.85
C GLU A 68 -10.79 -0.24 3.12
N GLY A 69 -10.52 -0.15 1.81
CA GLY A 69 -10.31 -1.27 0.91
C GLY A 69 -10.48 -0.88 -0.55
N SER A 70 -10.36 -1.86 -1.43
CA SER A 70 -10.60 -1.79 -2.86
C SER A 70 -12.00 -2.32 -3.21
N ASN A 71 -12.33 -2.31 -4.50
CA ASN A 71 -13.59 -2.87 -5.03
C ASN A 71 -13.40 -4.27 -5.65
N GLN A 72 -12.29 -4.97 -5.39
CA GLN A 72 -11.93 -6.23 -6.07
C GLN A 72 -12.71 -7.47 -5.58
N GLY A 73 -13.48 -7.39 -4.49
CA GLY A 73 -14.22 -8.53 -3.96
C GLY A 73 -13.30 -9.56 -3.30
N ILE A 74 -13.56 -10.86 -3.47
CA ILE A 74 -12.78 -11.94 -2.84
C ILE A 74 -11.67 -12.42 -3.79
N PRO A 75 -10.41 -12.56 -3.34
CA PRO A 75 -9.33 -13.16 -4.12
C PRO A 75 -9.68 -14.56 -4.67
N ASN A 76 -9.12 -14.90 -5.83
CA ASN A 76 -9.50 -16.12 -6.57
C ASN A 76 -8.36 -17.13 -6.74
N VAL A 77 -7.11 -16.75 -6.46
CA VAL A 77 -5.93 -17.59 -6.75
C VAL A 77 -4.81 -17.38 -5.74
N THR A 78 -3.86 -18.32 -5.69
CA THR A 78 -2.58 -18.13 -5.02
C THR A 78 -1.44 -18.18 -6.02
N ILE A 79 -0.69 -17.07 -6.14
CA ILE A 79 0.49 -16.97 -7.00
C ILE A 79 1.76 -16.76 -6.16
N THR A 80 2.91 -16.74 -6.82
CA THR A 80 4.20 -16.49 -6.18
C THR A 80 4.59 -15.04 -6.37
N VAL A 81 4.82 -14.31 -5.28
CA VAL A 81 5.31 -12.92 -5.29
C VAL A 81 6.50 -12.83 -4.35
N ASN A 82 7.65 -12.35 -4.83
CA ASN A 82 8.90 -12.31 -4.06
C ASN A 82 9.24 -13.65 -3.40
N ASN A 83 9.14 -14.74 -4.16
CA ASN A 83 9.35 -16.12 -3.70
C ASN A 83 8.44 -16.58 -2.54
N GLN A 84 7.36 -15.83 -2.25
CA GLN A 84 6.38 -16.12 -1.21
C GLN A 84 5.00 -16.38 -1.85
N ARG A 85 4.19 -17.21 -1.22
CA ARG A 85 2.81 -17.49 -1.68
C ARG A 85 1.89 -16.33 -1.25
N LEU A 86 1.14 -15.78 -2.19
CA LEU A 86 0.19 -14.67 -1.96
C LEU A 86 -1.21 -15.09 -2.44
N PHE A 87 -2.23 -14.96 -1.60
CA PHE A 87 -3.63 -15.15 -2.00
C PHE A 87 -4.19 -13.83 -2.54
N CYS A 88 -4.51 -13.77 -3.83
CA CYS A 88 -4.71 -12.53 -4.58
C CYS A 88 -5.69 -12.67 -5.76
N TRP A 89 -5.82 -11.60 -6.54
CA TRP A 89 -6.64 -11.57 -7.75
C TRP A 89 -5.73 -11.65 -8.97
N ALA A 90 -5.99 -12.61 -9.85
CA ALA A 90 -5.40 -12.66 -11.18
C ALA A 90 -6.46 -13.07 -12.20
N GLU A 91 -6.26 -12.67 -13.45
CA GLU A 91 -7.10 -13.08 -14.57
C GLU A 91 -6.42 -14.23 -15.33
N GLN A 92 -7.23 -15.10 -15.94
CA GLN A 92 -6.66 -16.13 -16.81
C GLN A 92 -6.21 -15.49 -18.12
N VAL A 93 -4.96 -15.73 -18.48
CA VAL A 93 -4.39 -15.42 -19.78
C VAL A 93 -4.67 -16.59 -20.72
N ASN A 94 -5.01 -16.28 -21.97
CA ASN A 94 -5.18 -17.27 -23.03
C ASN A 94 -4.36 -16.82 -24.26
N ASP A 95 -3.20 -17.42 -24.43
CA ASP A 95 -2.23 -17.10 -25.50
C ASP A 95 -2.19 -18.18 -26.60
N GLY A 96 -3.16 -19.10 -26.61
CA GLY A 96 -3.24 -20.19 -27.57
C GLY A 96 -2.75 -21.54 -27.04
N GLU A 97 -2.10 -21.59 -25.86
CA GLU A 97 -1.72 -22.85 -25.20
C GLU A 97 -2.73 -23.31 -24.13
N GLY A 98 -3.83 -22.57 -23.97
CA GLY A 98 -4.88 -22.81 -22.98
C GLY A 98 -4.85 -21.79 -21.84
N PRO A 99 -5.89 -21.77 -20.98
CA PRO A 99 -5.97 -20.79 -19.90
C PRO A 99 -4.95 -21.07 -18.79
N TYR A 100 -4.16 -20.06 -18.41
CA TYR A 100 -3.27 -20.09 -17.24
C TYR A 100 -3.29 -18.76 -16.49
N PHE A 101 -2.80 -18.76 -15.24
CA PHE A 101 -2.54 -17.54 -14.49
C PHE A 101 -1.06 -17.20 -14.57
N ASN A 102 -0.73 -15.92 -14.60
CA ASN A 102 0.65 -15.49 -14.38
C ASN A 102 1.06 -15.86 -12.95
N GLY A 103 1.87 -16.91 -12.84
CA GLY A 103 2.12 -17.58 -11.56
C GLY A 103 3.21 -16.93 -10.71
N TRP A 104 3.92 -15.94 -11.24
CA TRP A 104 5.13 -15.40 -10.61
C TRP A 104 5.33 -13.91 -10.87
N HIS A 105 5.65 -13.16 -9.81
CA HIS A 105 6.09 -11.77 -9.85
C HIS A 105 7.32 -11.57 -8.93
N VAL A 106 8.23 -10.70 -9.34
CA VAL A 106 9.44 -10.34 -8.60
C VAL A 106 9.08 -9.73 -7.25
N ASN A 107 8.09 -8.82 -7.21
CA ASN A 107 7.69 -8.12 -5.99
C ASN A 107 6.22 -7.66 -6.01
N LEU A 108 5.76 -7.13 -4.88
CA LEU A 108 4.38 -6.69 -4.68
C LEU A 108 3.95 -5.62 -5.69
N LEU A 109 4.76 -4.58 -5.90
CA LEU A 109 4.40 -3.49 -6.81
C LEU A 109 4.31 -3.95 -8.27
N GLU A 110 5.16 -4.88 -8.69
CA GLU A 110 5.04 -5.51 -10.01
C GLU A 110 3.75 -6.32 -10.15
N TYR A 111 3.35 -7.08 -9.13
CA TYR A 111 2.05 -7.76 -9.12
C TYR A 111 0.89 -6.75 -9.27
N LEU A 112 0.91 -5.65 -8.51
CA LEU A 112 -0.15 -4.63 -8.59
C LEU A 112 -0.23 -4.01 -9.99
N ASP A 113 0.91 -3.74 -10.61
CA ASP A 113 0.98 -3.18 -11.97
C ASP A 113 0.51 -4.20 -13.02
N ILE A 114 1.14 -5.37 -13.08
CA ILE A 114 0.89 -6.37 -14.14
C ILE A 114 -0.51 -6.96 -14.05
N GLU A 115 -0.93 -7.42 -12.86
CA GLU A 115 -2.21 -8.13 -12.73
C GLU A 115 -3.40 -7.17 -12.69
N LYS A 116 -3.22 -6.00 -12.07
CA LYS A 116 -4.34 -5.09 -11.75
C LYS A 116 -4.27 -3.73 -12.42
N GLY A 117 -3.18 -3.40 -13.14
CA GLY A 117 -2.96 -2.06 -13.70
C GLY A 117 -2.91 -0.97 -12.62
N CYS A 118 -2.53 -1.34 -11.40
CA CYS A 118 -2.70 -0.54 -10.21
C CYS A 118 -1.41 0.22 -9.86
N THR A 119 -1.20 1.36 -10.53
CA THR A 119 0.01 2.18 -10.37
C THR A 119 -0.21 3.52 -9.66
N SER A 120 -1.46 4.00 -9.58
CA SER A 120 -1.76 5.25 -8.88
C SER A 120 -1.70 5.07 -7.36
N PHE A 121 -1.19 6.08 -6.65
CA PHE A 121 -1.00 6.03 -5.20
C PHE A 121 -2.26 5.62 -4.43
N LYS A 122 -3.41 6.21 -4.79
CA LYS A 122 -4.72 5.86 -4.21
C LYS A 122 -5.07 4.38 -4.42
N ASN A 123 -4.90 3.87 -5.65
CA ASN A 123 -5.27 2.49 -5.95
C ASN A 123 -4.32 1.51 -5.27
N VAL A 124 -3.02 1.82 -5.21
CA VAL A 124 -2.03 1.01 -4.48
C VAL A 124 -2.41 0.92 -3.01
N CYS A 125 -2.78 2.04 -2.37
CA CYS A 125 -3.25 2.05 -0.97
C CYS A 125 -4.48 1.15 -0.77
N ALA A 126 -5.51 1.35 -1.59
CA ALA A 126 -6.75 0.58 -1.49
C ALA A 126 -6.53 -0.93 -1.68
N LEU A 127 -5.77 -1.31 -2.70
CA LEU A 127 -5.56 -2.70 -3.07
C LEU A 127 -4.65 -3.43 -2.08
N THR A 128 -3.60 -2.77 -1.57
CA THR A 128 -2.72 -3.37 -0.56
C THR A 128 -3.42 -3.51 0.79
N LYS A 129 -4.35 -2.61 1.16
CA LYS A 129 -5.19 -2.76 2.37
C LYS A 129 -6.04 -4.03 2.30
N ASP A 130 -6.76 -4.24 1.20
CA ASP A 130 -7.58 -5.44 1.05
C ASP A 130 -6.73 -6.71 0.96
N LEU A 131 -5.63 -6.65 0.23
CA LEU A 131 -4.74 -7.79 0.08
C LEU A 131 -4.17 -8.23 1.44
N ALA A 132 -3.74 -7.27 2.27
CA ALA A 132 -3.28 -7.54 3.62
C ALA A 132 -4.38 -8.19 4.48
N LYS A 133 -5.61 -7.64 4.44
CA LYS A 133 -6.79 -8.20 5.10
C LYS A 133 -7.07 -9.65 4.69
N HIS A 134 -7.08 -9.94 3.39
CA HIS A 134 -7.33 -11.29 2.89
C HIS A 134 -6.21 -12.30 3.18
N ASN A 135 -5.00 -11.81 3.45
CA ASN A 135 -3.87 -12.63 3.86
C ASN A 135 -3.62 -12.61 5.38
N ASN A 136 -4.57 -12.08 6.16
CA ASN A 136 -4.52 -12.00 7.63
C ASN A 136 -3.23 -11.36 8.17
N MET A 137 -2.84 -10.23 7.58
CA MET A 137 -1.66 -9.46 7.98
C MET A 137 -1.93 -7.95 7.91
N THR A 138 -1.03 -7.18 8.51
CA THR A 138 -0.99 -5.71 8.36
C THR A 138 -0.46 -5.32 6.98
N MET A 139 -0.74 -4.08 6.56
CA MET A 139 -0.19 -3.53 5.33
C MET A 139 1.34 -3.48 5.40
N ALA A 140 1.90 -3.12 6.56
CA ALA A 140 3.35 -3.15 6.77
C ALA A 140 3.95 -4.55 6.58
N GLU A 141 3.32 -5.60 7.14
CA GLU A 141 3.77 -6.99 6.94
C GLU A 141 3.66 -7.44 5.49
N LEU A 142 2.60 -7.05 4.79
CA LEU A 142 2.42 -7.32 3.37
C LEU A 142 3.59 -6.73 2.56
N PHE A 143 3.89 -5.45 2.76
CA PHE A 143 5.00 -4.78 2.08
C PHE A 143 6.35 -5.42 2.44
N ARG A 144 6.64 -5.69 3.72
CA ARG A 144 7.89 -6.37 4.11
C ARG A 144 8.04 -7.73 3.41
N LYS A 145 6.99 -8.54 3.42
CA LYS A 145 7.02 -9.91 2.91
C LYS A 145 7.10 -9.97 1.38
N TYR A 146 6.32 -9.14 0.68
CA TYR A 146 6.12 -9.27 -0.76
C TYR A 146 6.80 -8.18 -1.59
N GLN A 147 7.05 -6.99 -1.04
CA GLN A 147 7.87 -5.98 -1.72
C GLN A 147 9.36 -6.18 -1.45
N GLY A 148 9.69 -6.65 -0.24
CA GLY A 148 11.05 -6.81 0.24
C GLY A 148 11.56 -5.53 0.90
N TRP A 149 11.81 -5.61 2.20
CA TRP A 149 12.54 -4.60 2.97
C TRP A 149 12.97 -5.23 4.29
N ASP A 150 14.28 -5.35 4.50
CA ASP A 150 14.85 -5.75 5.78
C ASP A 150 15.48 -4.51 6.43
N LYS A 151 14.95 -4.11 7.59
CA LYS A 151 15.48 -2.99 8.38
C LYS A 151 16.95 -3.20 8.83
N GLU A 152 17.45 -4.43 8.70
CA GLU A 152 18.77 -4.89 9.17
C GLU A 152 19.80 -5.12 8.05
N ASN A 153 19.49 -4.76 6.80
CA ASN A 153 20.47 -4.70 5.71
C ASN A 153 20.73 -3.27 5.24
#